data_AF-A0A1G5FVF5-F1
#
_entry.id   AF-A0A1G5FVF5-F1
#
_cell.length_a   1.000
_cell.length_b   1.000
_cell.length_c   1.000
_cell.angle_alpha   90.00
_cell.angle_beta   90.00
_cell.angle_gamma   90.00
#
_symmetry.space_group_name_H-M   'P 1'
#
loop_
_entity.id
_entity.type
_entity.pdbx_description
1 polymer ?
#
loop_
_entity_poly.entity_id
_entity_poly.type
_entity_poly.pdbx_seq_one_letter_code
_entity_poly.pdbx_strand_id
1 'polypeptide(L)'
;MRSCLCSTEQFASVGCDAAEGDQPRLYSMRYEGVMVKEMKVNSRAKYRWYWLPVLLVLVLGMVGCGGGSSSGDGRGIPSGDEARDKPSVLLQPKRVTATSGESSVVLSWEAVNEATHYTVYWSLSPEPDPKSELIEVTDIKNTSWAHNRPVRGKKIYYVVVAEDGTRSSEPSGVVFAKMELLETPRNVEVIKGEGELTITWDSVPGAQSYILAWRDENSLNWDNTVSIGGENTQWIYEGAIRNMEYSFRISAVDGEDTSCMSDMVSEHCDKGMLPTPQGLRAVQNIAPDDDGVTLYWNTVVDADSYTIYWSESRTVDAILSGDKCSNIMGESYAVEGLEKGKTYYFVLVALDGDWCSDSCAPVSSFLLDGPIDNMSAPVGRGDVDFAKLPAGSFWMGSPDSGPGLIDNEDLHRVTFTHDFYMMTTEVTQQQWKDVMGTNPSNFTSEHRPFPGMPFFVDCFDSPVESVSWPAVQEFIDKLNEDESQALRYRLPTEAEWEYAARAGTSTPYAIGDGYEITESQARFNFDSFMGNGTVVVGSFNTPNAWGLHDMHGNVAEWVADAWQDHLGAAPKRFPDDGIVTGGSVHCVRGGNWSQGKTYCRSARRVGSSGGNKLTGFRLAADLR
;
A
#
# COMPACT_ATOMS: atom_id res chain seq x y z
N MET A 1 -15.48 3.23 11.51
CA MET A 1 -15.62 2.15 12.51
C MET A 1 -14.31 1.37 12.52
N ARG A 2 -13.73 1.03 13.68
CA ARG A 2 -12.42 0.33 13.83
C ARG A 2 -11.27 0.94 13.00
N SER A 3 -10.60 1.94 13.57
CA SER A 3 -9.26 2.37 13.14
C SER A 3 -8.18 1.40 13.64
N CYS A 4 -7.10 1.20 12.88
CA CYS A 4 -5.95 0.43 13.34
C CYS A 4 -5.23 1.14 14.51
N LEU A 5 -4.72 0.35 15.45
CA LEU A 5 -3.94 0.82 16.59
C LEU A 5 -2.45 0.65 16.28
N CYS A 6 -1.76 1.72 15.92
CA CYS A 6 -0.30 1.77 16.04
C CYS A 6 0.04 2.14 17.49
N SER A 7 0.94 1.40 18.13
CA SER A 7 1.16 1.45 19.57
C SER A 7 1.88 2.72 20.03
N THR A 8 1.20 3.53 20.85
CA THR A 8 1.84 4.49 21.75
C THR A 8 1.71 3.98 23.19
N GLU A 9 2.82 3.99 23.93
CA GLU A 9 2.87 3.48 25.29
C GLU A 9 2.05 4.35 26.25
N GLN A 10 1.15 3.73 27.03
CA GLN A 10 0.64 4.33 28.26
C GLN A 10 0.66 3.31 29.40
N PHE A 11 1.32 3.67 30.49
CA PHE A 11 1.41 2.85 31.69
C PHE A 11 0.04 2.71 32.37
N ALA A 12 -0.32 1.47 32.73
CA ALA A 12 -1.55 1.19 33.46
C ALA A 12 -1.49 1.76 34.89
N SER A 13 -2.56 2.40 35.33
CA SER A 13 -2.71 2.87 36.71
C SER A 13 -3.15 1.73 37.64
N VAL A 14 -2.33 1.42 38.63
CA VAL A 14 -2.69 0.56 39.77
C VAL A 14 -2.72 1.43 41.02
N GLY A 15 -3.86 1.49 41.70
CA GLY A 15 -4.03 2.26 42.93
C GLY A 15 -3.63 1.46 44.18
N CYS A 16 -2.88 2.10 45.08
CA CYS A 16 -2.71 1.72 46.49
C CYS A 16 -2.43 2.97 47.33
N ASP A 17 -2.89 2.99 48.57
CA ASP A 17 -2.71 4.11 49.51
C ASP A 17 -1.27 4.21 50.05
N ALA A 18 -0.77 5.43 50.27
CA ALA A 18 -0.31 5.94 51.59
C ALA A 18 0.61 7.20 51.54
N ALA A 19 0.41 8.09 52.52
CA ALA A 19 1.38 8.97 53.19
C ALA A 19 2.26 10.01 52.43
N GLU A 20 1.99 11.29 52.76
CA GLU A 20 2.92 12.40 53.11
C GLU A 20 4.37 12.47 52.55
N GLY A 21 4.76 13.62 51.95
CA GLY A 21 6.19 13.88 51.63
C GLY A 21 6.57 15.13 50.80
N ASP A 22 6.51 16.31 51.43
CA ASP A 22 7.25 17.59 51.21
C ASP A 22 8.05 17.96 49.90
N GLN A 23 7.98 19.26 49.54
CA GLN A 23 8.85 20.09 48.64
C GLN A 23 9.19 19.66 47.18
N PRO A 24 8.93 20.52 46.15
CA PRO A 24 9.51 20.36 44.81
C PRO A 24 10.95 20.89 44.71
N ARG A 25 11.82 20.18 43.97
CA ARG A 25 13.14 20.67 43.54
C ARG A 25 13.24 20.71 42.01
N LEU A 26 13.71 21.84 41.46
CA LEU A 26 14.09 21.91 40.04
C LEU A 26 15.32 21.03 39.80
N TYR A 27 15.29 20.21 38.75
CA TYR A 27 16.47 19.71 38.07
C TYR A 27 16.31 19.83 36.56
N SER A 28 17.29 20.47 35.91
CA SER A 28 17.37 20.63 34.47
C SER A 28 17.91 19.36 33.81
N MET A 29 17.25 18.85 32.78
CA MET A 29 17.92 17.96 31.82
C MET A 29 18.84 18.79 30.92
N ARG A 30 20.04 18.27 30.67
CA ARG A 30 20.98 18.79 29.67
C ARG A 30 20.77 18.04 28.37
N TYR A 31 20.86 18.76 27.25
CA TYR A 31 21.20 18.15 25.97
C TYR A 31 22.62 18.58 25.58
N GLU A 32 23.45 17.60 25.30
CA GLU A 32 24.63 17.75 24.45
C GLU A 32 24.17 17.47 22.99
N GLY A 33 24.78 18.02 21.94
CA GLY A 33 25.96 18.89 21.92
C GLY A 33 26.57 19.02 20.52
N VAL A 34 25.75 19.21 19.47
CA VAL A 34 26.23 19.30 18.07
C VAL A 34 26.48 20.75 17.65
N MET A 35 27.65 21.01 17.10
CA MET A 35 28.14 22.37 16.81
C MET A 35 27.67 22.91 15.45
N VAL A 36 27.07 24.11 15.45
CA VAL A 36 26.95 24.97 14.27
C VAL A 36 27.67 26.30 14.54
N LYS A 37 28.40 26.82 13.55
CA LYS A 37 29.27 28.00 13.68
C LYS A 37 28.47 29.29 13.89
N GLU A 38 28.72 30.01 14.98
CA GLU A 38 28.36 31.43 15.08
C GLU A 38 29.12 32.27 14.04
N MET A 39 28.43 33.15 13.33
CA MET A 39 29.01 34.33 12.70
C MET A 39 28.54 35.59 13.42
N LYS A 40 29.44 36.24 14.16
CA LYS A 40 29.16 37.48 14.90
C LYS A 40 29.10 38.68 13.95
N VAL A 41 27.92 39.28 13.81
CA VAL A 41 27.78 40.61 13.20
C VAL A 41 27.95 41.67 14.30
N ASN A 42 29.03 42.45 14.19
CA ASN A 42 29.36 43.50 15.16
C ASN A 42 28.50 44.76 14.94
N SER A 43 28.11 45.41 16.03
CA SER A 43 27.44 46.72 15.98
C SER A 43 28.44 47.89 15.87
N ARG A 44 27.91 49.07 15.47
CA ARG A 44 28.50 50.44 15.52
C ARG A 44 29.24 50.99 14.27
N ALA A 45 28.49 51.72 13.45
CA ALA A 45 28.91 52.99 12.85
C ALA A 45 27.72 53.96 12.95
N LYS A 46 27.71 55.08 13.68
CA LYS A 46 28.61 56.26 13.70
C LYS A 46 28.68 57.02 12.37
N TYR A 47 27.55 57.57 11.93
CA TYR A 47 27.57 58.75 11.05
C TYR A 47 27.91 60.00 11.86
N ARG A 48 28.95 60.74 11.44
CA ARG A 48 29.26 62.10 11.91
C ARG A 48 28.90 63.10 10.82
N TRP A 49 28.48 64.28 11.24
CA TRP A 49 28.07 65.38 10.37
C TRP A 49 29.27 65.97 9.62
N TYR A 50 29.06 66.39 8.38
CA TYR A 50 29.82 67.46 7.73
C TYR A 50 28.85 68.43 7.05
N TRP A 51 29.28 69.69 6.93
CA TRP A 51 28.47 70.84 6.53
C TRP A 51 28.92 71.41 5.17
N LEU A 52 28.11 72.36 4.67
CA LEU A 52 28.34 73.35 3.59
C LEU A 52 27.82 72.99 2.19
N PRO A 53 27.26 73.96 1.45
CA PRO A 53 26.44 75.09 1.93
C PRO A 53 25.12 75.27 1.14
N VAL A 54 24.14 75.93 1.76
CA VAL A 54 22.89 76.34 1.09
C VAL A 54 23.14 77.62 0.28
N LEU A 55 22.72 77.65 -0.99
CA LEU A 55 22.52 78.89 -1.73
C LEU A 55 21.04 79.26 -1.66
N LEU A 56 20.74 80.46 -1.15
CA LEU A 56 19.37 80.91 -0.86
C LEU A 56 18.88 81.86 -1.95
N VAL A 57 17.75 81.54 -2.60
CA VAL A 57 17.02 82.50 -3.46
C VAL A 57 15.58 82.59 -2.95
N LEU A 58 15.33 83.60 -2.11
CA LEU A 58 13.99 83.98 -1.68
C LEU A 58 13.35 84.88 -2.74
N VAL A 59 12.14 84.53 -3.18
CA VAL A 59 11.21 85.47 -3.81
C VAL A 59 10.01 85.61 -2.89
N LEU A 60 9.99 86.67 -2.07
CA LEU A 60 8.82 87.05 -1.29
C LEU A 60 7.79 87.73 -2.21
N GLY A 61 6.56 87.21 -2.21
CA GLY A 61 5.39 87.99 -2.63
C GLY A 61 4.80 88.73 -1.43
N MET A 62 4.55 90.03 -1.56
CA MET A 62 3.64 90.77 -0.69
C MET A 62 2.84 91.80 -1.51
N VAL A 63 1.58 91.99 -1.12
CA VAL A 63 0.65 92.96 -1.68
C VAL A 63 0.80 94.29 -0.94
N GLY A 64 0.68 95.43 -1.64
CA GLY A 64 0.68 96.76 -1.04
C GLY A 64 -0.15 97.77 -1.82
N CYS A 65 -1.19 98.33 -1.20
CA CYS A 65 -1.93 99.48 -1.72
C CYS A 65 -1.37 100.80 -1.16
N GLY A 66 -1.47 101.88 -1.93
CA GLY A 66 -1.19 103.24 -1.45
C GLY A 66 -1.06 104.23 -2.60
N GLY A 67 -1.97 105.21 -2.66
CA GLY A 67 -1.96 106.27 -3.68
C GLY A 67 -1.27 107.56 -3.20
N GLY A 68 -0.80 108.37 -4.14
CA GLY A 68 -0.28 109.72 -3.91
C GLY A 68 -0.21 110.49 -5.23
N SER A 69 -0.64 111.76 -5.24
CA SER A 69 -0.94 112.51 -6.46
C SER A 69 -0.09 113.78 -6.63
N SER A 70 0.18 114.12 -7.89
CA SER A 70 0.56 115.48 -8.32
C SER A 70 0.16 115.70 -9.80
N SER A 71 0.05 116.96 -10.20
CA SER A 71 -0.62 117.40 -11.45
C SER A 71 0.30 118.20 -12.37
N GLY A 72 0.09 118.13 -13.70
CA GLY A 72 0.74 119.01 -14.67
C GLY A 72 0.25 118.79 -16.11
N ASP A 73 -0.30 119.83 -16.74
CA ASP A 73 -0.98 119.79 -18.05
C ASP A 73 -0.07 119.58 -19.28
N GLY A 74 -0.67 119.14 -20.40
CA GLY A 74 -0.55 119.96 -21.62
C GLY A 74 -0.28 119.34 -23.01
N ARG A 75 -1.35 118.80 -23.66
CA ARG A 75 -1.56 118.74 -25.15
C ARG A 75 -0.65 117.81 -26.01
N GLY A 76 -1.18 117.26 -27.12
CA GLY A 76 -0.31 116.88 -28.27
C GLY A 76 -0.54 115.59 -29.09
N ILE A 77 -1.78 115.09 -29.25
CA ILE A 77 -2.21 114.00 -30.19
C ILE A 77 -1.51 114.09 -31.58
N PRO A 78 -1.20 112.98 -32.33
CA PRO A 78 -1.27 111.52 -32.04
C PRO A 78 0.17 110.90 -32.07
N SER A 79 0.54 109.68 -32.51
CA SER A 79 -0.11 108.45 -33.07
C SER A 79 0.86 107.25 -32.97
N GLY A 80 0.35 106.01 -32.82
CA GLY A 80 1.10 104.77 -33.12
C GLY A 80 0.84 103.63 -32.12
N ASP A 81 0.09 102.60 -32.53
CA ASP A 81 -0.21 101.42 -31.70
C ASP A 81 0.94 100.41 -31.69
N GLU A 82 1.91 100.57 -30.78
CA GLU A 82 2.80 99.47 -30.38
C GLU A 82 2.11 98.59 -29.32
N ALA A 83 1.32 97.63 -29.79
CA ALA A 83 0.71 96.61 -28.94
C ALA A 83 1.79 95.68 -28.35
N ARG A 84 2.14 95.90 -27.07
CA ARG A 84 3.02 94.99 -26.32
C ARG A 84 2.33 93.64 -26.08
N ASP A 85 2.88 92.64 -26.76
CA ASP A 85 3.35 91.37 -26.20
C ASP A 85 2.43 90.59 -25.24
N LYS A 86 2.07 89.38 -25.67
CA LYS A 86 1.75 88.24 -24.81
C LYS A 86 2.61 87.05 -25.26
N PRO A 87 3.24 86.30 -24.35
CA PRO A 87 3.96 85.09 -24.72
C PRO A 87 3.01 84.06 -25.35
N SER A 88 3.42 83.49 -26.48
CA SER A 88 2.64 82.54 -27.29
C SER A 88 2.69 81.11 -26.72
N VAL A 89 1.99 80.92 -25.60
CA VAL A 89 1.74 79.61 -24.95
C VAL A 89 1.27 78.57 -25.97
N LEU A 90 1.78 77.34 -25.87
CA LEU A 90 1.39 76.24 -26.76
C LEU A 90 -0.09 75.86 -26.57
N LEU A 91 -0.73 75.36 -27.62
CA LEU A 91 -2.14 74.96 -27.54
C LEU A 91 -2.30 73.77 -26.59
N GLN A 92 -3.26 73.88 -25.67
CA GLN A 92 -3.70 72.80 -24.78
C GLN A 92 -3.98 71.49 -25.58
N PRO A 93 -3.46 70.32 -25.16
CA PRO A 93 -3.77 69.04 -25.78
C PRO A 93 -5.27 68.72 -25.79
N LYS A 94 -5.75 68.20 -26.92
CA LYS A 94 -7.18 67.91 -27.16
C LYS A 94 -7.42 66.46 -27.51
N ARG A 95 -8.68 66.04 -27.34
CA ARG A 95 -9.15 64.64 -27.42
C ARG A 95 -8.25 63.66 -26.67
N VAL A 96 -7.75 64.08 -25.50
CA VAL A 96 -7.08 63.15 -24.59
C VAL A 96 -8.09 62.07 -24.20
N THR A 97 -7.69 60.82 -24.33
CA THR A 97 -8.44 59.65 -23.90
C THR A 97 -7.51 58.72 -23.13
N ALA A 98 -8.05 58.00 -22.15
CA ALA A 98 -7.35 56.97 -21.39
C ALA A 98 -8.19 55.68 -21.43
N THR A 99 -7.61 54.61 -21.98
CA THR A 99 -8.29 53.35 -22.25
C THR A 99 -7.61 52.22 -21.49
N SER A 100 -8.36 51.54 -20.62
CA SER A 100 -7.87 50.35 -19.90
C SER A 100 -7.78 49.16 -20.85
N GLY A 101 -6.60 48.53 -20.92
CA GLY A 101 -6.38 47.19 -21.45
C GLY A 101 -6.22 46.17 -20.30
N GLU A 102 -5.70 44.99 -20.63
CA GLU A 102 -5.60 43.86 -19.67
C GLU A 102 -4.54 44.08 -18.57
N SER A 103 -3.47 44.81 -18.86
CA SER A 103 -2.30 45.02 -17.98
C SER A 103 -1.70 46.44 -18.05
N SER A 104 -2.37 47.36 -18.76
CA SER A 104 -1.95 48.74 -18.93
C SER A 104 -3.13 49.67 -19.20
N VAL A 105 -2.96 50.97 -18.93
CA VAL A 105 -3.86 52.03 -19.40
C VAL A 105 -3.13 52.80 -20.50
N VAL A 106 -3.68 52.80 -21.71
CA VAL A 106 -3.13 53.53 -22.86
C VAL A 106 -3.79 54.90 -22.96
N LEU A 107 -2.98 55.94 -22.90
CA LEU A 107 -3.37 57.32 -23.22
C LEU A 107 -3.11 57.61 -24.69
N SER A 108 -3.97 58.41 -25.30
CA SER A 108 -3.76 59.01 -26.62
C SER A 108 -4.40 60.40 -26.71
N TRP A 109 -3.84 61.26 -27.56
CA TRP A 109 -4.26 62.65 -27.73
C TRP A 109 -4.00 63.16 -29.16
N GLU A 110 -4.54 64.33 -29.52
CA GLU A 110 -4.22 65.01 -30.79
C GLU A 110 -2.86 65.71 -30.72
N ALA A 111 -2.12 65.69 -31.83
CA ALA A 111 -0.84 66.38 -31.96
C ALA A 111 -1.01 67.91 -31.78
N VAL A 112 -0.25 68.49 -30.84
CA VAL A 112 -0.15 69.93 -30.66
C VAL A 112 0.89 70.49 -31.63
N ASN A 113 0.51 71.47 -32.44
CA ASN A 113 1.44 72.15 -33.33
C ASN A 113 2.54 72.86 -32.53
N GLU A 114 3.77 72.89 -33.08
CA GLU A 114 5.00 73.39 -32.44
C GLU A 114 5.52 72.61 -31.21
N ALA A 115 4.78 71.65 -30.65
CA ALA A 115 5.28 70.81 -29.56
C ALA A 115 6.36 69.83 -30.04
N THR A 116 7.44 69.68 -29.29
CA THR A 116 8.52 68.72 -29.54
C THR A 116 8.41 67.47 -28.67
N HIS A 117 7.64 67.55 -27.58
CA HIS A 117 7.33 66.46 -26.66
C HIS A 117 6.08 66.76 -25.83
N TYR A 118 5.69 65.78 -25.02
CA TYR A 118 4.63 65.87 -24.05
C TYR A 118 5.12 65.35 -22.69
N THR A 119 4.54 65.90 -21.63
CA THR A 119 4.72 65.41 -20.26
C THR A 119 3.35 64.98 -19.72
N VAL A 120 3.28 63.73 -19.25
CA VAL A 120 2.08 63.17 -18.62
C VAL A 120 2.25 63.25 -17.11
N TYR A 121 1.28 63.85 -16.43
CA TYR A 121 1.18 63.81 -14.97
C TYR A 121 0.02 62.91 -14.58
N TRP A 122 0.21 62.05 -13.57
CA TRP A 122 -0.85 61.17 -13.07
C TRP A 122 -0.91 61.08 -11.54
N SER A 123 -2.09 60.75 -11.02
CA SER A 123 -2.33 60.56 -9.58
C SER A 123 -3.50 59.60 -9.31
N LEU A 124 -3.59 59.13 -8.07
CA LEU A 124 -4.77 58.44 -7.53
C LEU A 124 -5.82 59.42 -6.97
N SER A 125 -5.49 60.72 -6.83
CA SER A 125 -6.41 61.78 -6.43
C SER A 125 -7.00 62.50 -7.65
N PRO A 126 -8.31 62.87 -7.65
CA PRO A 126 -8.91 63.74 -8.66
C PRO A 126 -8.43 65.20 -8.55
N GLU A 127 -8.03 65.64 -7.36
CA GLU A 127 -7.54 66.99 -7.05
C GLU A 127 -6.19 66.83 -6.30
N PRO A 128 -5.09 66.59 -7.02
CA PRO A 128 -3.78 66.36 -6.39
C PRO A 128 -3.17 67.66 -5.86
N ASP A 129 -2.62 67.63 -4.64
CA ASP A 129 -1.78 68.72 -4.15
C ASP A 129 -0.52 68.83 -5.04
N PRO A 130 -0.26 69.99 -5.68
CA PRO A 130 0.82 70.17 -6.65
C PRO A 130 2.25 70.08 -6.05
N LYS A 131 2.41 69.61 -4.82
CA LYS A 131 3.72 69.41 -4.17
C LYS A 131 4.02 68.00 -3.66
N SER A 132 3.11 67.02 -3.77
CA SER A 132 3.40 65.67 -3.25
C SER A 132 2.71 64.46 -3.91
N GLU A 133 1.64 64.63 -4.70
CA GLU A 133 0.84 63.47 -5.18
C GLU A 133 0.78 63.30 -6.71
N LEU A 134 1.57 64.05 -7.47
CA LEU A 134 1.72 63.89 -8.92
C LEU A 134 2.96 63.06 -9.25
N ILE A 135 2.80 62.04 -10.09
CA ILE A 135 3.90 61.32 -10.74
C ILE A 135 4.03 61.82 -12.17
N GLU A 136 5.23 62.27 -12.52
CA GLU A 136 5.56 62.95 -13.77
C GLU A 136 6.30 62.00 -14.73
N VAL A 137 5.91 62.01 -16.00
CA VAL A 137 6.53 61.23 -17.10
C VAL A 137 6.78 62.16 -18.27
N THR A 138 8.02 62.64 -18.39
CA THR A 138 8.48 63.63 -19.37
C THR A 138 8.90 62.99 -20.71
N ASP A 139 9.34 63.83 -21.66
CA ASP A 139 10.06 63.45 -22.88
C ASP A 139 9.28 62.56 -23.88
N ILE A 140 7.96 62.39 -23.70
CA ILE A 140 7.13 61.56 -24.58
C ILE A 140 7.04 62.23 -25.96
N LYS A 141 7.67 61.63 -26.99
CA LYS A 141 7.73 62.20 -28.36
C LYS A 141 6.52 61.84 -29.24
N ASN A 142 5.74 60.84 -28.84
CA ASN A 142 4.54 60.39 -29.54
C ASN A 142 3.28 61.05 -28.97
N THR A 143 2.15 60.95 -29.67
CA THR A 143 0.83 61.39 -29.16
C THR A 143 0.07 60.29 -28.41
N SER A 144 0.82 59.36 -27.81
CA SER A 144 0.31 58.27 -26.98
C SER A 144 1.38 57.79 -26.00
N TRP A 145 0.93 57.22 -24.88
CA TRP A 145 1.77 56.64 -23.84
C TRP A 145 1.01 55.53 -23.10
N ALA A 146 1.71 54.52 -22.58
CA ALA A 146 1.11 53.41 -21.85
C ALA A 146 1.58 53.42 -20.40
N HIS A 147 0.64 53.60 -19.47
CA HIS A 147 0.86 53.30 -18.06
C HIS A 147 0.80 51.78 -17.90
N ASN A 148 1.97 51.13 -17.78
CA ASN A 148 2.07 49.69 -17.58
C ASN A 148 1.91 49.33 -16.09
N ARG A 149 1.18 48.25 -15.78
CA ARG A 149 0.84 47.82 -14.40
C ARG A 149 0.27 48.94 -13.49
N PRO A 150 -0.78 49.67 -13.93
CA PRO A 150 -1.50 50.60 -13.06
C PRO A 150 -2.27 49.83 -11.99
N VAL A 151 -2.32 50.35 -10.75
CA VAL A 151 -3.01 49.70 -9.61
C VAL A 151 -4.47 49.43 -9.94
N ARG A 152 -4.91 48.16 -9.87
CA ARG A 152 -6.27 47.74 -10.21
C ARG A 152 -7.31 48.27 -9.22
N GLY A 153 -8.57 48.31 -9.64
CA GLY A 153 -9.73 48.74 -8.86
C GLY A 153 -9.82 50.25 -8.60
N LYS A 154 -8.72 50.99 -8.62
CA LYS A 154 -8.67 52.44 -8.39
C LYS A 154 -8.89 53.24 -9.67
N LYS A 155 -9.44 54.45 -9.54
CA LYS A 155 -9.36 55.45 -10.60
C LYS A 155 -7.98 56.08 -10.59
N ILE A 156 -7.34 56.14 -11.74
CA ILE A 156 -6.12 56.91 -11.97
C ILE A 156 -6.47 58.08 -12.87
N TYR A 157 -6.10 59.27 -12.44
CA TYR A 157 -6.36 60.54 -13.09
C TYR A 157 -5.10 61.00 -13.82
N TYR A 158 -5.27 61.56 -15.02
CA TYR A 158 -4.18 61.97 -15.89
C TYR A 158 -4.43 63.34 -16.51
N VAL A 159 -3.36 64.12 -16.69
CA VAL A 159 -3.32 65.29 -17.58
C VAL A 159 -2.09 65.22 -18.48
N VAL A 160 -2.21 65.80 -19.67
CA VAL A 160 -1.12 65.91 -20.66
C VAL A 160 -0.78 67.38 -20.83
N VAL A 161 0.51 67.71 -20.79
CA VAL A 161 1.07 69.02 -21.16
C VAL A 161 1.86 68.84 -22.46
N ALA A 162 1.78 69.79 -23.39
CA ALA A 162 2.57 69.82 -24.62
C ALA A 162 3.70 70.86 -24.48
N GLU A 163 4.91 70.48 -24.88
CA GLU A 163 6.13 71.25 -24.58
C GLU A 163 7.07 71.29 -25.79
N ASP A 164 7.75 72.43 -26.01
CA ASP A 164 8.76 72.56 -27.07
C ASP A 164 10.21 72.55 -26.55
N GLY A 165 10.40 72.68 -25.23
CA GLY A 165 11.69 72.83 -24.56
C GLY A 165 11.96 74.26 -24.05
N THR A 166 11.11 75.22 -24.39
CA THR A 166 11.12 76.62 -23.93
C THR A 166 9.75 77.14 -23.51
N ARG A 167 8.68 76.55 -24.05
CA ARG A 167 7.26 76.79 -23.75
C ARG A 167 6.57 75.48 -23.39
N SER A 168 5.62 75.58 -22.48
CA SER A 168 4.66 74.53 -22.12
C SER A 168 3.24 75.03 -22.41
N SER A 169 2.29 74.13 -22.63
CA SER A 169 0.87 74.44 -22.78
C SER A 169 0.18 74.57 -21.42
N GLU A 170 -1.06 75.07 -21.41
CA GLU A 170 -1.99 74.71 -20.33
C GLU A 170 -2.19 73.19 -20.30
N PRO A 171 -2.33 72.54 -19.13
CA PRO A 171 -2.63 71.11 -19.05
C PRO A 171 -3.96 70.76 -19.73
N SER A 172 -4.07 69.55 -20.26
CA SER A 172 -5.33 69.02 -20.79
C SER A 172 -6.44 69.00 -19.72
N GLY A 173 -7.69 68.88 -20.17
CA GLY A 173 -8.75 68.42 -19.26
C GLY A 173 -8.36 67.09 -18.61
N VAL A 174 -8.70 66.92 -17.33
CA VAL A 174 -8.42 65.68 -16.58
C VAL A 174 -9.21 64.52 -17.18
N VAL A 175 -8.49 63.49 -17.62
CA VAL A 175 -9.09 62.19 -17.95
C VAL A 175 -8.85 61.21 -16.81
N PHE A 176 -9.67 60.18 -16.71
CA PHE A 176 -9.40 59.07 -15.78
C PHE A 176 -9.65 57.73 -16.44
N ALA A 177 -8.92 56.72 -15.99
CA ALA A 177 -9.18 55.32 -16.27
C ALA A 177 -9.32 54.56 -14.95
N LYS A 178 -9.96 53.40 -15.00
CA LYS A 178 -9.95 52.39 -13.94
C LYS A 178 -9.61 51.06 -14.61
N MET A 179 -8.54 50.41 -14.19
CA MET A 179 -8.31 49.02 -14.57
C MET A 179 -9.10 48.14 -13.61
N GLU A 180 -9.83 47.15 -14.12
CA GLU A 180 -10.64 46.29 -13.27
C GLU A 180 -9.78 45.32 -12.45
N LEU A 181 -10.32 44.89 -11.31
CA LEU A 181 -9.68 43.89 -10.45
C LEU A 181 -9.52 42.58 -11.21
N LEU A 182 -8.51 41.78 -10.84
CA LEU A 182 -8.40 40.41 -11.34
C LEU A 182 -9.64 39.61 -10.95
N GLU A 183 -10.23 38.91 -11.90
CA GLU A 183 -11.33 38.00 -11.59
C GLU A 183 -10.82 36.80 -10.78
N THR A 184 -11.68 36.29 -9.89
CA THR A 184 -11.46 35.00 -9.25
C THR A 184 -11.43 33.90 -10.31
N PRO A 185 -10.46 32.97 -10.31
CA PRO A 185 -10.49 31.80 -11.18
C PRO A 185 -11.80 31.01 -11.04
N ARG A 186 -12.32 30.49 -12.16
CA ARG A 186 -13.60 29.79 -12.24
C ARG A 186 -13.41 28.40 -12.84
N ASN A 187 -14.47 27.59 -12.79
CA ASN A 187 -14.46 26.18 -13.21
C ASN A 187 -13.24 25.44 -12.65
N VAL A 188 -12.96 25.68 -11.37
CA VAL A 188 -11.92 24.96 -10.66
C VAL A 188 -12.43 23.54 -10.44
N GLU A 189 -11.73 22.54 -10.96
CA GLU A 189 -12.10 21.12 -10.86
C GLU A 189 -10.91 20.30 -10.37
N VAL A 190 -11.19 19.16 -9.73
CA VAL A 190 -10.16 18.18 -9.35
C VAL A 190 -10.45 16.88 -10.09
N ILE A 191 -9.59 16.53 -11.02
CA ILE A 191 -9.63 15.30 -11.81
C ILE A 191 -8.78 14.26 -11.09
N LYS A 192 -9.41 13.13 -10.78
CA LYS A 192 -8.83 12.01 -10.01
C LYS A 192 -7.97 11.12 -10.92
N GLY A 193 -6.72 10.86 -10.53
CA GLY A 193 -5.80 9.93 -11.18
C GLY A 193 -5.32 8.81 -10.25
N GLU A 194 -4.47 7.93 -10.75
CA GLU A 194 -3.92 6.79 -10.01
C GLU A 194 -2.73 7.23 -9.14
N GLY A 195 -3.01 7.71 -7.93
CA GLY A 195 -2.00 8.24 -6.99
C GLY A 195 -1.70 9.75 -7.13
N GLU A 196 -2.40 10.42 -8.04
CA GLU A 196 -2.28 11.85 -8.31
C GLU A 196 -3.67 12.54 -8.33
N LEU A 197 -3.67 13.85 -8.11
CA LEU A 197 -4.85 14.71 -8.32
C LEU A 197 -4.49 15.84 -9.28
N THR A 198 -5.19 15.95 -10.41
CA THR A 198 -4.98 17.02 -11.39
C THR A 198 -6.01 18.12 -11.19
N ILE A 199 -5.57 19.31 -10.80
CA ILE A 199 -6.43 20.48 -10.59
C ILE A 199 -6.44 21.32 -11.87
N THR A 200 -7.61 21.73 -12.35
CA THR A 200 -7.81 22.55 -13.56
C THR A 200 -8.62 23.82 -13.25
N TRP A 201 -8.54 24.86 -14.10
CA TRP A 201 -9.30 26.12 -13.95
C TRP A 201 -9.39 26.93 -15.27
N ASP A 202 -10.38 27.82 -15.40
CA ASP A 202 -10.47 28.80 -16.49
C ASP A 202 -9.33 29.83 -16.42
N SER A 203 -8.75 30.22 -17.56
CA SER A 203 -7.73 31.27 -17.62
C SER A 203 -8.30 32.67 -17.29
N VAL A 204 -7.59 33.42 -16.45
CA VAL A 204 -7.99 34.78 -16.01
C VAL A 204 -7.26 35.85 -16.84
N PRO A 205 -7.98 36.71 -17.61
CA PRO A 205 -7.35 37.76 -18.40
C PRO A 205 -6.51 38.73 -17.55
N GLY A 206 -5.28 38.99 -18.01
CA GLY A 206 -4.32 39.86 -17.31
C GLY A 206 -3.55 39.19 -16.17
N ALA A 207 -3.83 37.93 -15.80
CA ALA A 207 -3.02 37.19 -14.84
C ALA A 207 -1.63 36.86 -15.40
N GLN A 208 -0.58 37.04 -14.58
CA GLN A 208 0.80 36.65 -14.91
C GLN A 208 1.20 35.35 -14.20
N SER A 209 0.54 35.02 -13.10
CA SER A 209 0.67 33.75 -12.38
C SER A 209 -0.62 33.43 -11.60
N TYR A 210 -0.70 32.21 -11.09
CA TYR A 210 -1.69 31.80 -10.10
C TYR A 210 -0.97 31.34 -8.83
N ILE A 211 -1.57 31.60 -7.67
CA ILE A 211 -1.21 30.94 -6.41
C ILE A 211 -2.29 29.91 -6.12
N LEU A 212 -1.93 28.64 -6.20
CA LEU A 212 -2.74 27.50 -5.78
C LEU A 212 -2.30 27.11 -4.36
N ALA A 213 -3.28 26.93 -3.47
CA ALA A 213 -3.08 26.51 -2.10
C ALA A 213 -3.83 25.22 -1.82
N TRP A 214 -3.26 24.34 -0.98
CA TRP A 214 -3.89 23.07 -0.63
C TRP A 214 -3.68 22.65 0.83
N ARG A 215 -4.52 21.71 1.27
CA ARG A 215 -4.49 21.10 2.61
C ARG A 215 -5.15 19.72 2.57
N ASP A 216 -4.72 18.84 3.45
CA ASP A 216 -5.37 17.57 3.77
C ASP A 216 -6.50 17.74 4.81
N GLU A 217 -7.28 16.70 5.07
CA GLU A 217 -8.42 16.70 6.00
C GLU A 217 -8.04 17.04 7.47
N ASN A 218 -6.79 16.77 7.87
CA ASN A 218 -6.30 17.02 9.23
C ASN A 218 -5.76 18.45 9.39
N SER A 219 -5.41 19.10 8.28
CA SER A 219 -4.89 20.46 8.22
C SER A 219 -6.01 21.51 8.08
N LEU A 220 -6.26 22.29 9.14
CA LEU A 220 -7.19 23.42 9.07
C LEU A 220 -6.61 24.63 8.30
N ASN A 221 -5.29 24.79 8.32
CA ASN A 221 -4.56 25.86 7.65
C ASN A 221 -4.43 25.62 6.13
N TRP A 222 -3.90 26.63 5.43
CA TRP A 222 -3.58 26.59 4.00
C TRP A 222 -2.09 26.91 3.79
N ASP A 223 -1.24 26.22 4.55
CA ASP A 223 0.20 26.53 4.64
C ASP A 223 1.00 25.98 3.44
N ASN A 224 0.42 25.05 2.66
CA ASN A 224 1.00 24.57 1.40
C ASN A 224 0.52 25.43 0.22
N THR A 225 1.45 26.02 -0.53
CA THR A 225 1.17 26.87 -1.69
C THR A 225 2.19 26.68 -2.81
N VAL A 226 1.74 26.73 -4.06
CA VAL A 226 2.60 26.76 -5.25
C VAL A 226 2.25 27.96 -6.14
N SER A 227 3.27 28.57 -6.77
CA SER A 227 3.10 29.61 -7.78
C SER A 227 3.24 28.99 -9.17
N ILE A 228 2.22 29.16 -10.00
CA ILE A 228 2.06 28.55 -11.34
C ILE A 228 2.07 29.67 -12.40
N GLY A 229 2.70 29.47 -13.55
CA GLY A 229 2.75 30.48 -14.63
C GLY A 229 1.35 30.76 -15.21
N GLY A 230 1.06 32.02 -15.54
CA GLY A 230 -0.26 32.47 -15.99
C GLY A 230 -0.75 31.84 -17.29
N GLU A 231 0.16 31.28 -18.08
CA GLU A 231 -0.10 30.48 -19.29
C GLU A 231 -0.67 29.08 -19.02
N ASN A 232 -0.64 28.60 -17.77
CA ASN A 232 -1.13 27.28 -17.39
C ASN A 232 -2.52 27.35 -16.75
N THR A 233 -3.36 26.38 -17.10
CA THR A 233 -4.73 26.18 -16.59
C THR A 233 -4.89 24.84 -15.89
N GLN A 234 -3.77 24.20 -15.52
CA GLN A 234 -3.72 22.92 -14.83
C GLN A 234 -2.48 22.80 -13.94
N TRP A 235 -2.55 21.99 -12.89
CA TRP A 235 -1.43 21.56 -12.05
C TRP A 235 -1.70 20.17 -11.48
N ILE A 236 -0.65 19.35 -11.31
CA ILE A 236 -0.75 17.99 -10.80
C ILE A 236 -0.17 17.96 -9.38
N TYR A 237 -0.95 17.44 -8.45
CA TYR A 237 -0.50 17.09 -7.10
C TYR A 237 -0.07 15.61 -7.08
N GLU A 238 1.22 15.39 -7.21
CA GLU A 238 1.89 14.09 -7.05
C GLU A 238 1.95 13.69 -5.57
N GLY A 239 1.80 12.40 -5.28
CA GLY A 239 1.97 11.85 -3.91
C GLY A 239 0.75 12.05 -3.00
N ALA A 240 -0.46 12.05 -3.56
CA ALA A 240 -1.69 12.17 -2.78
C ALA A 240 -1.94 10.92 -1.91
N ILE A 241 -2.18 11.12 -0.61
CA ILE A 241 -2.45 10.04 0.34
C ILE A 241 -3.81 9.39 0.06
N ARG A 242 -3.83 8.07 0.04
CA ARG A 242 -5.03 7.24 -0.18
C ARG A 242 -6.14 7.55 0.83
N ASN A 243 -7.38 7.68 0.36
CA ASN A 243 -8.58 8.02 1.15
C ASN A 243 -8.52 9.35 1.94
N MET A 244 -7.44 10.11 1.85
CA MET A 244 -7.33 11.45 2.42
C MET A 244 -8.15 12.41 1.55
N GLU A 245 -9.06 13.19 2.13
CA GLU A 245 -9.65 14.32 1.42
C GLU A 245 -8.60 15.43 1.29
N TYR A 246 -8.37 15.91 0.07
CA TYR A 246 -7.54 17.08 -0.20
C TYR A 246 -8.41 18.25 -0.67
N SER A 247 -8.32 19.38 0.03
CA SER A 247 -8.96 20.63 -0.38
C SER A 247 -7.98 21.52 -1.15
N PHE A 248 -8.46 22.09 -2.26
CA PHE A 248 -7.71 23.02 -3.11
C PHE A 248 -8.47 24.34 -3.27
N ARG A 249 -7.72 25.44 -3.45
CA ARG A 249 -8.23 26.75 -3.87
C ARG A 249 -7.15 27.53 -4.61
N ILE A 250 -7.54 28.50 -5.43
CA ILE A 250 -6.61 29.21 -6.33
C ILE A 250 -6.96 30.69 -6.48
N SER A 251 -5.95 31.53 -6.66
CA SER A 251 -6.09 32.98 -6.96
C SER A 251 -5.18 33.40 -8.12
N ALA A 252 -5.63 34.34 -8.93
CA ALA A 252 -4.86 34.95 -10.01
C ALA A 252 -4.02 36.13 -9.48
N VAL A 253 -2.84 36.35 -10.05
CA VAL A 253 -1.87 37.38 -9.61
C VAL A 253 -1.31 38.17 -10.80
N ASP A 254 -1.17 39.48 -10.63
CA ASP A 254 -0.54 40.42 -11.57
C ASP A 254 0.33 41.43 -10.80
N GLY A 255 1.62 41.09 -10.62
CA GLY A 255 2.54 41.89 -9.83
C GLY A 255 2.21 41.86 -8.34
N GLU A 256 1.71 42.97 -7.80
CA GLU A 256 1.25 43.08 -6.41
C GLU A 256 -0.28 42.91 -6.26
N ASP A 257 -1.04 43.01 -7.37
CA ASP A 257 -2.49 42.79 -7.36
C ASP A 257 -2.80 41.28 -7.37
N THR A 258 -3.69 40.83 -6.49
CA THR A 258 -4.14 39.44 -6.35
C THR A 258 -5.66 39.38 -6.34
N SER A 259 -6.28 38.39 -7.00
CA SER A 259 -7.73 38.17 -6.98
C SER A 259 -8.21 37.71 -5.60
N CYS A 260 -9.52 37.62 -5.40
CA CYS A 260 -10.05 36.73 -4.36
C CYS A 260 -9.61 35.29 -4.66
N MET A 261 -9.49 34.46 -3.62
CA MET A 261 -9.40 33.00 -3.78
C MET A 261 -10.71 32.46 -4.37
N SER A 262 -10.61 31.38 -5.14
CA SER A 262 -11.74 30.55 -5.55
C SER A 262 -12.51 30.00 -4.34
N ASP A 263 -13.72 29.53 -4.60
CA ASP A 263 -14.35 28.55 -3.71
C ASP A 263 -13.45 27.31 -3.57
N MET A 264 -13.63 26.59 -2.46
CA MET A 264 -12.88 25.37 -2.16
C MET A 264 -13.47 24.20 -2.94
N VAL A 265 -12.61 23.47 -3.64
CA VAL A 265 -12.93 22.14 -4.18
C VAL A 265 -12.22 21.07 -3.37
N SER A 266 -12.75 19.85 -3.32
CA SER A 266 -12.16 18.73 -2.58
C SER A 266 -12.47 17.40 -3.25
N GLU A 267 -11.51 16.48 -3.20
CA GLU A 267 -11.60 15.11 -3.73
C GLU A 267 -10.64 14.21 -2.94
N HIS A 268 -10.90 12.90 -2.93
CA HIS A 268 -10.08 11.89 -2.25
C HIS A 268 -9.13 11.22 -3.25
N CYS A 269 -8.01 10.63 -2.81
CA CYS A 269 -7.19 9.79 -3.69
C CYS A 269 -7.66 8.32 -3.70
N ASP A 270 -8.02 7.79 -4.87
CA ASP A 270 -8.45 6.39 -5.07
C ASP A 270 -7.30 5.43 -5.38
N LYS A 271 -6.06 5.70 -4.90
CA LYS A 271 -4.99 4.70 -4.96
C LYS A 271 -5.48 3.39 -4.33
N GLY A 272 -5.21 2.26 -4.97
CA GLY A 272 -5.68 0.95 -4.54
C GLY A 272 -5.20 0.58 -3.13
N MET A 273 -5.82 -0.42 -2.51
CA MET A 273 -5.11 -1.16 -1.47
C MET A 273 -4.14 -2.10 -2.17
N LEU A 274 -2.90 -2.19 -1.70
CA LEU A 274 -2.02 -3.30 -2.09
C LEU A 274 -2.79 -4.61 -1.85
N PRO A 275 -2.99 -5.46 -2.88
CA PRO A 275 -3.72 -6.70 -2.73
C PRO A 275 -3.16 -7.55 -1.60
N THR A 276 -4.03 -8.06 -0.72
CA THR A 276 -3.65 -9.01 0.33
C THR A 276 -2.83 -10.15 -0.30
N PRO A 277 -1.58 -10.43 0.12
CA PRO A 277 -0.71 -11.35 -0.60
C PRO A 277 -1.31 -12.75 -0.73
N GLN A 278 -1.17 -13.37 -1.89
CA GLN A 278 -1.77 -14.66 -2.22
C GLN A 278 -0.70 -15.70 -2.56
N GLY A 279 -1.05 -16.98 -2.40
CA GLY A 279 -0.16 -18.09 -2.76
C GLY A 279 1.08 -18.22 -1.86
N LEU A 280 1.09 -17.59 -0.68
CA LEU A 280 2.12 -17.85 0.32
C LEU A 280 2.12 -19.34 0.64
N ARG A 281 3.29 -19.96 0.60
CA ARG A 281 3.54 -21.35 1.00
C ARG A 281 4.91 -21.47 1.64
N ALA A 282 5.03 -22.39 2.59
CA ALA A 282 6.27 -22.68 3.30
C ALA A 282 6.80 -24.05 2.88
N VAL A 283 8.03 -24.08 2.37
CA VAL A 283 8.74 -25.30 1.99
C VAL A 283 9.90 -25.47 2.97
N GLN A 284 9.94 -26.58 3.71
CA GLN A 284 11.15 -26.90 4.50
C GLN A 284 12.30 -27.19 3.54
N ASN A 285 13.49 -26.68 3.85
CA ASN A 285 14.71 -27.05 3.15
C ASN A 285 15.12 -28.47 3.58
N ILE A 286 15.22 -29.41 2.63
CA ILE A 286 15.41 -30.85 2.92
C ILE A 286 16.91 -31.23 3.00
N ALA A 287 17.83 -30.26 2.82
CA ALA A 287 19.25 -30.51 2.94
C ALA A 287 19.65 -30.65 4.43
N PRO A 288 20.49 -31.64 4.83
CA PRO A 288 20.79 -31.91 6.24
C PRO A 288 21.41 -30.76 7.03
N ASP A 289 22.09 -29.84 6.34
CA ASP A 289 22.80 -28.68 6.90
C ASP A 289 22.00 -27.35 6.77
N ASP A 290 20.74 -27.40 6.33
CA ASP A 290 19.93 -26.23 5.97
C ASP A 290 18.75 -26.06 6.95
N ASP A 291 19.02 -25.34 8.04
CA ASP A 291 18.11 -25.10 9.18
C ASP A 291 17.06 -24.01 8.85
N GLY A 292 16.45 -24.12 7.66
CA GLY A 292 15.67 -23.07 7.02
C GLY A 292 14.32 -23.50 6.44
N VAL A 293 13.41 -22.52 6.37
CA VAL A 293 12.14 -22.62 5.64
C VAL A 293 12.15 -21.60 4.51
N THR A 294 12.11 -22.07 3.27
CA THR A 294 11.95 -21.19 2.11
C THR A 294 10.47 -20.92 1.86
N LEU A 295 10.09 -19.65 1.99
CA LEU A 295 8.76 -19.14 1.69
C LEU A 295 8.71 -18.68 0.23
N TYR A 296 7.56 -18.90 -0.41
CA TYR A 296 7.26 -18.45 -1.77
C TYR A 296 5.86 -17.85 -1.82
N TRP A 297 5.63 -16.84 -2.66
CA TRP A 297 4.33 -16.19 -2.86
C TRP A 297 4.11 -15.77 -4.32
N ASN A 298 2.93 -15.23 -4.63
CA ASN A 298 2.67 -14.58 -5.91
C ASN A 298 3.05 -13.10 -5.84
N THR A 299 3.63 -12.54 -6.91
CA THR A 299 3.91 -11.11 -7.05
C THR A 299 2.65 -10.28 -6.79
N VAL A 300 2.72 -9.33 -5.85
CA VAL A 300 1.65 -8.37 -5.57
C VAL A 300 1.83 -7.15 -6.47
N VAL A 301 0.76 -6.72 -7.13
CA VAL A 301 0.76 -5.53 -7.99
C VAL A 301 1.00 -4.29 -7.14
N ASP A 302 1.80 -3.37 -7.66
CA ASP A 302 2.24 -2.11 -7.03
C ASP A 302 3.05 -2.25 -5.72
N ALA A 303 3.49 -3.45 -5.36
CA ALA A 303 4.35 -3.68 -4.19
C ALA A 303 5.85 -3.58 -4.55
N ASP A 304 6.55 -2.62 -3.92
CA ASP A 304 8.01 -2.46 -4.03
C ASP A 304 8.76 -3.56 -3.28
N SER A 305 8.25 -4.00 -2.12
CA SER A 305 8.91 -4.99 -1.26
C SER A 305 7.92 -5.71 -0.34
N TYR A 306 8.43 -6.62 0.49
CA TYR A 306 7.63 -7.38 1.44
C TYR A 306 8.23 -7.40 2.86
N THR A 307 7.37 -7.66 3.84
CA THR A 307 7.75 -8.13 5.18
C THR A 307 7.14 -9.49 5.46
N ILE A 308 7.97 -10.42 5.91
CA ILE A 308 7.55 -11.71 6.48
C ILE A 308 7.66 -11.62 8.00
N TYR A 309 6.61 -12.08 8.68
CA TYR A 309 6.55 -12.24 10.14
C TYR A 309 6.39 -13.72 10.48
N TRP A 310 7.01 -14.18 11.58
CA TRP A 310 6.86 -15.55 12.07
C TRP A 310 6.77 -15.69 13.59
N SER A 311 6.11 -16.76 14.04
CA SER A 311 5.92 -17.09 15.46
C SER A 311 5.60 -18.59 15.64
N GLU A 312 5.79 -19.11 16.85
CA GLU A 312 5.24 -20.42 17.27
C GLU A 312 3.71 -20.38 17.52
N SER A 313 3.11 -19.19 17.55
CA SER A 313 1.66 -19.01 17.68
C SER A 313 0.96 -18.92 16.32
N ARG A 314 -0.24 -19.54 16.21
CA ARG A 314 -1.06 -19.49 14.98
C ARG A 314 -1.91 -18.22 14.80
N THR A 315 -2.02 -17.39 15.83
CA THR A 315 -2.92 -16.21 15.82
C THR A 315 -2.23 -15.03 15.15
N VAL A 316 -2.83 -14.47 14.09
CA VAL A 316 -2.23 -13.39 13.27
C VAL A 316 -1.68 -12.25 14.12
N ASP A 317 -2.42 -11.76 15.12
CA ASP A 317 -1.97 -10.70 16.05
C ASP A 317 -0.63 -11.04 16.73
N ALA A 318 -0.43 -12.30 17.12
CA ALA A 318 0.79 -12.78 17.76
C ALA A 318 1.93 -13.06 16.76
N ILE A 319 1.60 -13.43 15.51
CA ILE A 319 2.59 -13.58 14.43
C ILE A 319 3.14 -12.22 14.04
N LEU A 320 2.26 -11.21 13.87
CA LEU A 320 2.65 -9.83 13.57
C LEU A 320 3.45 -9.15 14.71
N SER A 321 3.34 -9.65 15.94
CA SER A 321 4.20 -9.26 17.08
C SER A 321 5.46 -10.12 17.26
N GLY A 322 5.67 -11.13 16.39
CA GLY A 322 6.80 -12.05 16.45
C GLY A 322 8.06 -11.53 15.73
N ASP A 323 8.95 -12.46 15.41
CA ASP A 323 10.14 -12.18 14.62
C ASP A 323 9.77 -11.82 13.18
N LYS A 324 10.61 -11.04 12.50
CA LYS A 324 10.33 -10.59 11.13
C LYS A 324 11.56 -10.22 10.33
N CYS A 325 11.42 -10.27 9.00
CA CYS A 325 12.34 -9.68 8.04
C CYS A 325 11.56 -8.77 7.08
N SER A 326 12.08 -7.56 6.83
CA SER A 326 11.47 -6.51 6.00
C SER A 326 12.37 -6.13 4.83
N ASN A 327 11.80 -5.40 3.85
CA ASN A 327 12.49 -4.96 2.62
C ASN A 327 12.96 -6.14 1.77
N ILE A 328 12.18 -7.22 1.79
CA ILE A 328 12.40 -8.43 0.97
C ILE A 328 11.98 -8.10 -0.47
N MET A 329 12.85 -8.41 -1.44
CA MET A 329 12.62 -8.14 -2.86
C MET A 329 12.36 -9.44 -3.62
N GLY A 330 11.35 -9.48 -4.48
CA GLY A 330 10.95 -10.66 -5.26
C GLY A 330 9.96 -11.58 -4.53
N GLU A 331 9.79 -12.79 -5.06
CA GLU A 331 8.71 -13.74 -4.72
C GLU A 331 9.10 -14.88 -3.77
N SER A 332 10.32 -14.87 -3.21
CA SER A 332 10.77 -15.88 -2.24
C SER A 332 11.79 -15.38 -1.22
N TYR A 333 11.82 -16.01 -0.05
CA TYR A 333 12.78 -15.72 1.02
C TYR A 333 13.00 -16.95 1.91
N ALA A 334 14.26 -17.21 2.27
CA ALA A 334 14.63 -18.26 3.23
C ALA A 334 14.68 -17.67 4.65
N VAL A 335 13.88 -18.21 5.56
CA VAL A 335 13.96 -17.92 7.00
C VAL A 335 14.90 -18.95 7.62
N GLU A 336 16.12 -18.53 7.94
CA GLU A 336 17.17 -19.34 8.57
C GLU A 336 17.13 -19.26 10.10
N GLY A 337 17.73 -20.25 10.78
CA GLY A 337 17.97 -20.20 12.23
C GLY A 337 16.74 -20.54 13.09
N LEU A 338 15.78 -21.26 12.50
CA LEU A 338 14.58 -21.76 13.19
C LEU A 338 14.93 -23.01 14.02
N GLU A 339 14.28 -23.19 15.17
CA GLU A 339 14.53 -24.37 16.03
C GLU A 339 13.87 -25.64 15.46
N LYS A 340 14.65 -26.72 15.38
CA LYS A 340 14.19 -28.05 14.95
C LYS A 340 13.19 -28.65 15.94
N GLY A 341 12.25 -29.44 15.43
CA GLY A 341 11.16 -30.03 16.21
C GLY A 341 10.01 -29.07 16.56
N LYS A 342 10.01 -27.83 16.03
CA LYS A 342 8.94 -26.83 16.24
C LYS A 342 8.08 -26.59 15.01
N THR A 343 6.84 -26.14 15.25
CA THR A 343 5.96 -25.57 14.22
C THR A 343 6.05 -24.05 14.25
N TYR A 344 6.44 -23.45 13.13
CA TYR A 344 6.38 -22.01 12.92
C TYR A 344 5.23 -21.64 11.98
N TYR A 345 4.59 -20.51 12.25
CA TYR A 345 3.53 -19.90 11.45
C TYR A 345 4.04 -18.61 10.85
N PHE A 346 3.77 -18.40 9.56
CA PHE A 346 4.30 -17.29 8.77
C PHE A 346 3.16 -16.49 8.15
N VAL A 347 3.24 -15.16 8.20
CA VAL A 347 2.40 -14.26 7.39
C VAL A 347 3.26 -13.30 6.58
N LEU A 348 2.74 -12.92 5.42
CA LEU A 348 3.35 -12.00 4.47
C LEU A 348 2.51 -10.72 4.38
N VAL A 349 3.20 -9.59 4.34
CA VAL A 349 2.64 -8.25 4.10
C VAL A 349 3.42 -7.63 2.94
N ALA A 350 2.72 -7.10 1.94
CA ALA A 350 3.31 -6.33 0.84
C ALA A 350 3.45 -4.85 1.23
N LEU A 351 4.47 -4.17 0.71
CA LEU A 351 4.84 -2.79 1.05
C LEU A 351 5.05 -1.92 -0.19
N ASP A 352 4.72 -0.63 -0.05
CA ASP A 352 4.88 0.45 -1.03
C ASP A 352 5.26 1.72 -0.25
N GLY A 353 6.55 2.05 -0.19
CA GLY A 353 7.08 3.04 0.74
C GLY A 353 6.70 2.75 2.21
N ASP A 354 6.00 3.69 2.85
CA ASP A 354 5.46 3.55 4.21
C ASP A 354 4.11 2.80 4.28
N TRP A 355 3.53 2.41 3.14
CA TRP A 355 2.21 1.76 3.07
C TRP A 355 2.33 0.23 3.07
N CYS A 356 1.28 -0.44 3.54
CA CYS A 356 1.21 -1.90 3.59
C CYS A 356 -0.16 -2.46 3.15
N SER A 357 -0.15 -3.72 2.70
CA SER A 357 -1.36 -4.53 2.52
C SER A 357 -1.92 -5.03 3.86
N ASP A 358 -3.13 -5.58 3.86
CA ASP A 358 -3.51 -6.58 4.87
C ASP A 358 -2.55 -7.78 4.82
N SER A 359 -2.33 -8.44 5.95
CA SER A 359 -1.56 -9.70 6.00
C SER A 359 -2.31 -10.84 5.31
N CYS A 360 -1.58 -11.72 4.63
CA CYS A 360 -2.16 -12.97 4.11
C CYS A 360 -2.63 -13.91 5.23
N ALA A 361 -3.36 -14.98 4.86
CA ALA A 361 -3.66 -16.07 5.78
C ALA A 361 -2.38 -16.79 6.22
N PRO A 362 -2.23 -17.17 7.51
CA PRO A 362 -1.02 -17.80 8.01
C PRO A 362 -0.82 -19.21 7.47
N VAL A 363 0.37 -19.47 6.92
CA VAL A 363 0.84 -20.83 6.62
C VAL A 363 1.71 -21.35 7.75
N SER A 364 1.79 -22.66 7.93
CA SER A 364 2.72 -23.28 8.88
C SER A 364 3.71 -24.21 8.21
N SER A 365 4.88 -24.34 8.83
CA SER A 365 5.84 -25.41 8.56
C SER A 365 6.30 -26.02 9.89
N PHE A 366 6.52 -27.33 9.91
CA PHE A 366 7.18 -28.02 11.01
C PHE A 366 8.60 -28.36 10.58
N LEU A 367 9.61 -27.86 11.30
CA LEU A 367 11.00 -28.08 10.93
C LEU A 367 11.47 -29.45 11.47
N LEU A 368 11.61 -30.43 10.58
CA LEU A 368 12.20 -31.74 10.90
C LEU A 368 13.60 -31.59 11.51
N ASP A 369 13.96 -32.49 12.43
CA ASP A 369 15.30 -32.60 13.01
C ASP A 369 16.25 -33.44 12.12
N GLY A 370 16.36 -33.03 10.84
CA GLY A 370 17.10 -33.75 9.79
C GLY A 370 16.20 -34.50 8.79
N PRO A 371 16.78 -35.22 7.81
CA PRO A 371 16.02 -36.08 6.90
C PRO A 371 15.39 -37.26 7.67
N ILE A 372 14.27 -37.79 7.15
CA ILE A 372 13.64 -38.97 7.77
C ILE A 372 14.44 -40.24 7.48
N ASP A 373 14.91 -40.89 8.55
CA ASP A 373 15.44 -42.24 8.50
C ASP A 373 14.32 -43.24 8.15
N ASN A 374 14.29 -43.71 6.91
CA ASN A 374 13.48 -44.86 6.53
C ASN A 374 14.06 -46.15 7.14
N MET A 375 13.21 -47.02 7.65
CA MET A 375 13.57 -48.39 8.04
C MET A 375 12.79 -49.38 7.18
N SER A 376 13.50 -50.19 6.40
CA SER A 376 12.90 -51.26 5.60
C SER A 376 12.53 -52.46 6.48
N ALA A 377 11.32 -53.01 6.33
CA ALA A 377 10.82 -54.14 7.11
C ALA A 377 9.90 -55.06 6.28
N PRO A 378 9.82 -56.38 6.58
CA PRO A 378 9.18 -57.36 5.72
C PRO A 378 7.65 -57.31 5.80
N VAL A 379 6.99 -57.10 4.65
CA VAL A 379 5.54 -57.18 4.49
C VAL A 379 5.22 -58.17 3.38
N GLY A 380 4.74 -59.36 3.76
CA GLY A 380 4.57 -60.48 2.84
C GLY A 380 5.90 -61.17 2.51
N ARG A 381 6.41 -61.01 1.28
CA ARG A 381 7.65 -61.67 0.79
C ARG A 381 8.81 -60.73 0.49
N GLY A 382 8.64 -59.43 0.71
CA GLY A 382 9.67 -58.44 0.47
C GLY A 382 9.65 -57.35 1.54
N ASP A 383 10.78 -56.67 1.68
CA ASP A 383 10.91 -55.52 2.56
C ASP A 383 10.27 -54.28 1.92
N VAL A 384 9.63 -53.45 2.75
CA VAL A 384 9.04 -52.17 2.37
C VAL A 384 9.53 -51.08 3.31
N ASP A 385 9.66 -49.85 2.83
CA ASP A 385 10.14 -48.74 3.65
C ASP A 385 9.06 -48.19 4.57
N PHE A 386 9.41 -48.00 5.84
CA PHE A 386 8.65 -47.24 6.81
C PHE A 386 9.39 -45.94 7.13
N ALA A 387 8.75 -44.81 6.89
CA ALA A 387 9.20 -43.49 7.29
C ALA A 387 9.09 -43.34 8.82
N LYS A 388 10.18 -42.96 9.48
CA LYS A 388 10.20 -42.63 10.92
C LYS A 388 9.66 -41.22 11.15
N LEU A 389 8.41 -41.13 11.59
CA LEU A 389 7.72 -39.85 11.80
C LEU A 389 8.00 -39.36 13.24
N PRO A 390 8.48 -38.12 13.41
CA PRO A 390 8.96 -37.65 14.70
C PRO A 390 7.83 -37.36 15.69
N ALA A 391 8.14 -37.38 16.99
CA ALA A 391 7.32 -36.73 18.01
C ALA A 391 7.13 -35.23 17.70
N GLY A 392 5.95 -34.69 17.96
CA GLY A 392 5.65 -33.31 17.62
C GLY A 392 4.19 -32.90 17.81
N SER A 393 3.85 -31.68 17.39
CA SER A 393 2.47 -31.17 17.41
C SER A 393 1.99 -30.80 16.01
N PHE A 394 0.68 -30.92 15.78
CA PHE A 394 0.02 -30.36 14.61
C PHE A 394 -1.44 -29.98 14.91
N TRP A 395 -2.11 -29.36 13.93
CA TRP A 395 -3.55 -29.12 13.98
C TRP A 395 -4.28 -30.14 13.10
N MET A 396 -5.11 -30.96 13.73
CA MET A 396 -5.96 -31.97 13.10
C MET A 396 -7.34 -31.38 12.81
N GLY A 397 -7.91 -31.69 11.64
CA GLY A 397 -9.17 -31.12 11.16
C GLY A 397 -8.98 -29.96 10.17
N SER A 398 -10.04 -29.19 9.91
CA SER A 398 -10.03 -28.04 8.99
C SER A 398 -10.58 -26.78 9.69
N PRO A 399 -10.09 -25.57 9.36
CA PRO A 399 -10.57 -24.33 10.01
C PRO A 399 -12.04 -24.06 9.73
N ASP A 400 -12.74 -23.45 10.68
CA ASP A 400 -14.18 -23.16 10.67
C ASP A 400 -14.67 -22.25 9.51
N SER A 401 -13.78 -21.81 8.61
CA SER A 401 -14.09 -20.98 7.43
C SER A 401 -13.23 -21.33 6.21
N GLY A 402 -13.88 -21.66 5.08
CA GLY A 402 -13.20 -21.88 3.80
C GLY A 402 -14.08 -22.53 2.71
N PRO A 403 -13.58 -22.68 1.48
CA PRO A 403 -14.24 -23.48 0.45
C PRO A 403 -14.08 -24.98 0.73
N GLY A 404 -15.17 -25.75 0.70
CA GLY A 404 -15.12 -27.21 0.87
C GLY A 404 -15.05 -27.70 2.33
N LEU A 405 -15.48 -26.87 3.28
CA LEU A 405 -15.75 -27.24 4.68
C LEU A 405 -16.59 -28.51 4.79
N ILE A 406 -16.35 -29.25 5.87
CA ILE A 406 -17.27 -30.25 6.40
C ILE A 406 -17.33 -30.01 7.92
N ASP A 407 -18.53 -29.78 8.46
CA ASP A 407 -18.82 -29.38 9.85
C ASP A 407 -18.39 -30.39 10.94
N ASN A 408 -17.62 -31.39 10.55
CA ASN A 408 -17.33 -32.64 11.24
C ASN A 408 -15.80 -32.87 11.40
N GLU A 409 -14.99 -31.94 10.88
CA GLU A 409 -13.52 -31.90 10.88
C GLU A 409 -12.99 -30.88 11.92
N ASP A 410 -13.50 -30.87 13.16
CA ASP A 410 -13.23 -29.80 14.15
C ASP A 410 -11.72 -29.56 14.41
N LEU A 411 -11.25 -28.32 14.26
CA LEU A 411 -9.82 -27.98 14.29
C LEU A 411 -9.23 -27.97 15.72
N HIS A 412 -8.46 -29.01 16.06
CA HIS A 412 -7.86 -29.18 17.40
C HIS A 412 -6.37 -29.54 17.34
N ARG A 413 -5.64 -29.22 18.42
CA ARG A 413 -4.18 -29.51 18.50
C ARG A 413 -3.98 -30.96 18.93
N VAL A 414 -3.22 -31.71 18.15
CA VAL A 414 -2.73 -33.04 18.52
C VAL A 414 -1.24 -32.96 18.85
N THR A 415 -0.77 -33.78 19.79
CA THR A 415 0.65 -33.95 20.13
C THR A 415 1.01 -35.42 20.24
N PHE A 416 2.02 -35.87 19.50
CA PHE A 416 2.65 -37.19 19.68
C PHE A 416 3.83 -37.05 20.62
N THR A 417 3.93 -37.93 21.63
CA THR A 417 4.99 -37.86 22.66
C THR A 417 6.23 -38.67 22.32
N HIS A 418 6.16 -39.52 21.29
CA HIS A 418 7.23 -40.41 20.83
C HIS A 418 7.17 -40.50 19.29
N ASP A 419 8.29 -40.86 18.69
CA ASP A 419 8.36 -41.17 17.26
C ASP A 419 7.60 -42.47 16.96
N PHE A 420 7.07 -42.60 15.74
CA PHE A 420 6.44 -43.81 15.25
C PHE A 420 6.76 -44.03 13.77
N TYR A 421 6.48 -45.21 13.24
CA TYR A 421 6.81 -45.58 11.87
C TYR A 421 5.54 -45.66 11.01
N MET A 422 5.59 -45.19 9.76
CA MET A 422 4.50 -45.37 8.80
C MET A 422 5.02 -45.81 7.43
N MET A 423 4.37 -46.82 6.85
CA MET A 423 4.69 -47.35 5.54
C MET A 423 4.54 -46.27 4.45
N THR A 424 5.56 -46.12 3.60
CA THR A 424 5.63 -45.01 2.62
C THR A 424 4.53 -45.08 1.56
N THR A 425 3.98 -46.26 1.30
CA THR A 425 2.84 -46.52 0.39
C THR A 425 1.70 -47.25 1.11
N GLU A 426 0.55 -47.39 0.45
CA GLU A 426 -0.47 -48.39 0.79
C GLU A 426 0.10 -49.82 0.68
N VAL A 427 -0.57 -50.77 1.34
CA VAL A 427 -0.29 -52.21 1.19
C VAL A 427 -0.77 -52.68 -0.20
N THR A 428 0.10 -53.37 -0.94
CA THR A 428 -0.19 -53.79 -2.32
C THR A 428 -0.98 -55.09 -2.41
N GLN A 429 -1.60 -55.33 -3.57
CA GLN A 429 -2.34 -56.57 -3.83
C GLN A 429 -1.48 -57.83 -3.67
N GLN A 430 -0.19 -57.75 -4.02
CA GLN A 430 0.74 -58.88 -3.88
C GLN A 430 1.18 -59.10 -2.44
N GLN A 431 1.48 -58.04 -1.68
CA GLN A 431 1.80 -58.12 -0.26
C GLN A 431 0.65 -58.75 0.55
N TRP A 432 -0.58 -58.28 0.31
CA TRP A 432 -1.78 -58.88 0.90
C TRP A 432 -1.91 -60.37 0.55
N LYS A 433 -1.76 -60.71 -0.74
CA LYS A 433 -1.89 -62.08 -1.25
C LYS A 433 -0.83 -63.04 -0.69
N ASP A 434 0.37 -62.56 -0.40
CA ASP A 434 1.43 -63.39 0.19
C ASP A 434 1.16 -63.76 1.66
N VAL A 435 0.47 -62.90 2.43
CA VAL A 435 0.07 -63.18 3.83
C VAL A 435 -1.28 -63.91 3.91
N MET A 436 -2.24 -63.54 3.06
CA MET A 436 -3.64 -64.00 3.14
C MET A 436 -4.00 -65.09 2.12
N GLY A 437 -3.06 -65.48 1.26
CA GLY A 437 -3.23 -66.51 0.21
C GLY A 437 -4.23 -66.17 -0.89
N THR A 438 -4.86 -65.00 -0.84
CA THR A 438 -6.01 -64.58 -1.68
C THR A 438 -5.87 -63.10 -2.02
N ASN A 439 -6.47 -62.64 -3.14
CA ASN A 439 -6.57 -61.21 -3.47
C ASN A 439 -8.06 -60.83 -3.54
N PRO A 440 -8.57 -59.94 -2.67
CA PRO A 440 -9.97 -59.52 -2.66
C PRO A 440 -10.27 -58.34 -3.59
N SER A 441 -9.24 -57.73 -4.19
CA SER A 441 -9.37 -56.48 -4.96
C SER A 441 -10.22 -56.67 -6.21
N ASN A 442 -11.07 -55.68 -6.49
CA ASN A 442 -11.87 -55.59 -7.72
C ASN A 442 -11.01 -55.24 -8.95
N PHE A 443 -9.95 -54.46 -8.79
CA PHE A 443 -9.05 -54.00 -9.85
C PHE A 443 -7.83 -54.91 -10.02
N THR A 444 -8.05 -56.17 -10.42
CA THR A 444 -6.97 -57.10 -10.81
C THR A 444 -6.62 -57.00 -12.30
N SER A 445 -5.48 -57.56 -12.70
CA SER A 445 -5.04 -57.62 -14.11
C SER A 445 -6.02 -58.35 -15.04
N GLU A 446 -6.94 -59.15 -14.48
CA GLU A 446 -7.99 -59.87 -15.23
C GLU A 446 -9.27 -59.03 -15.44
N HIS A 447 -9.48 -57.97 -14.65
CA HIS A 447 -10.77 -57.25 -14.55
C HIS A 447 -10.72 -55.79 -15.04
N ARG A 448 -9.58 -55.29 -15.52
CA ARG A 448 -9.48 -53.91 -16.06
C ARG A 448 -10.06 -53.80 -17.48
N PRO A 449 -10.79 -52.70 -17.81
CA PRO A 449 -11.47 -52.56 -19.10
C PRO A 449 -10.56 -52.29 -20.31
N PHE A 450 -9.27 -51.98 -20.11
CA PHE A 450 -8.34 -51.58 -21.18
C PHE A 450 -6.95 -52.24 -21.03
N PRO A 451 -6.81 -53.55 -21.36
CA PRO A 451 -5.50 -54.19 -21.39
C PRO A 451 -4.60 -53.58 -22.49
N GLY A 452 -3.35 -53.28 -22.14
CA GLY A 452 -2.31 -52.89 -23.11
C GLY A 452 -1.85 -51.43 -23.11
N MET A 453 -2.35 -50.56 -22.22
CA MET A 453 -1.73 -49.25 -21.99
C MET A 453 -0.53 -49.34 -21.01
N PRO A 454 0.51 -48.50 -21.15
CA PRO A 454 1.78 -48.68 -20.44
C PRO A 454 1.73 -48.48 -18.91
N PHE A 455 0.67 -47.89 -18.36
CA PHE A 455 0.44 -47.75 -16.91
C PHE A 455 -0.32 -48.95 -16.28
N PHE A 456 -0.61 -49.99 -17.07
CA PHE A 456 -1.48 -51.11 -16.69
C PHE A 456 -0.80 -52.46 -16.92
N VAL A 457 0.51 -52.55 -16.63
CA VAL A 457 1.32 -53.73 -16.96
C VAL A 457 0.97 -54.93 -16.07
N ASP A 458 0.78 -54.71 -14.77
CA ASP A 458 0.20 -55.66 -13.83
C ASP A 458 -0.35 -54.93 -12.59
N CYS A 459 -1.30 -55.53 -11.87
CA CYS A 459 -1.94 -54.90 -10.70
C CYS A 459 -1.32 -55.32 -9.35
N PHE A 460 -0.25 -56.12 -9.37
CA PHE A 460 0.40 -56.64 -8.16
C PHE A 460 0.88 -55.55 -7.20
N ASP A 461 1.39 -54.45 -7.76
CA ASP A 461 1.90 -53.28 -7.03
C ASP A 461 0.89 -52.13 -6.96
N SER A 462 -0.36 -52.36 -7.39
CA SER A 462 -1.49 -51.49 -7.02
C SER A 462 -1.88 -51.72 -5.56
N PRO A 463 -2.52 -50.76 -4.86
CA PRO A 463 -3.02 -50.98 -3.51
C PRO A 463 -4.05 -52.12 -3.49
N VAL A 464 -4.11 -52.84 -2.38
CA VAL A 464 -5.21 -53.76 -2.08
C VAL A 464 -6.47 -52.97 -1.72
N GLU A 465 -7.60 -53.35 -2.30
CA GLU A 465 -8.91 -52.73 -1.99
C GLU A 465 -9.98 -53.80 -1.79
N SER A 466 -11.20 -53.36 -1.45
CA SER A 466 -12.32 -54.24 -1.07
C SER A 466 -12.07 -55.06 0.20
N VAL A 467 -11.01 -54.74 0.96
CA VAL A 467 -10.71 -55.27 2.29
C VAL A 467 -11.58 -54.61 3.36
N SER A 468 -12.11 -55.40 4.30
CA SER A 468 -12.84 -54.89 5.46
C SER A 468 -11.91 -54.68 6.66
N TRP A 469 -12.23 -53.72 7.53
CA TRP A 469 -11.42 -53.43 8.72
C TRP A 469 -11.05 -54.68 9.56
N PRO A 470 -11.97 -55.65 9.83
CA PRO A 470 -11.59 -56.87 10.55
C PRO A 470 -10.63 -57.78 9.79
N ALA A 471 -10.72 -57.85 8.45
CA ALA A 471 -9.77 -58.62 7.64
C ALA A 471 -8.37 -57.95 7.61
N VAL A 472 -8.32 -56.62 7.71
CA VAL A 472 -7.07 -55.87 7.86
C VAL A 472 -6.42 -56.16 9.21
N GLN A 473 -7.19 -56.30 10.29
CA GLN A 473 -6.66 -56.79 11.57
C GLN A 473 -6.12 -58.23 11.45
N GLU A 474 -6.82 -59.15 10.77
CA GLU A 474 -6.33 -60.52 10.55
C GLU A 474 -5.00 -60.56 9.75
N PHE A 475 -4.80 -59.63 8.81
CA PHE A 475 -3.53 -59.45 8.10
C PHE A 475 -2.42 -58.92 9.01
N ILE A 476 -2.73 -57.94 9.86
CA ILE A 476 -1.81 -57.35 10.84
C ILE A 476 -1.41 -58.37 11.91
N ASP A 477 -2.35 -59.18 12.41
CA ASP A 477 -2.10 -60.22 13.40
C ASP A 477 -1.08 -61.25 12.85
N LYS A 478 -1.27 -61.72 11.60
CA LYS A 478 -0.36 -62.65 10.93
C LYS A 478 1.04 -62.08 10.68
N LEU A 479 1.15 -60.80 10.31
CA LEU A 479 2.46 -60.14 10.22
C LEU A 479 3.15 -60.06 11.60
N ASN A 480 2.38 -59.96 12.68
CA ASN A 480 2.91 -59.86 14.04
C ASN A 480 3.21 -61.22 14.71
N GLU A 481 2.76 -62.36 14.15
CA GLU A 481 3.10 -63.72 14.62
C GLU A 481 4.62 -63.96 14.67
N ASP A 482 5.38 -63.31 13.80
CA ASP A 482 6.84 -63.31 13.84
C ASP A 482 7.37 -62.31 14.88
N GLU A 483 7.61 -62.80 16.09
CA GLU A 483 8.19 -62.02 17.18
C GLU A 483 9.66 -61.62 16.98
N SER A 484 10.33 -62.06 15.90
CA SER A 484 11.72 -61.70 15.62
C SER A 484 11.90 -60.35 14.90
N GLN A 485 10.81 -59.74 14.43
CA GLN A 485 10.85 -58.47 13.69
C GLN A 485 11.00 -57.26 14.63
N ALA A 486 11.79 -56.27 14.23
CA ALA A 486 12.01 -55.06 15.03
C ALA A 486 10.75 -54.17 15.17
N LEU A 487 9.78 -54.32 14.25
CA LEU A 487 8.52 -53.58 14.26
C LEU A 487 7.36 -54.43 14.79
N ARG A 488 6.39 -53.73 15.37
CA ARG A 488 5.05 -54.22 15.67
C ARG A 488 4.04 -53.44 14.83
N TYR A 489 3.49 -54.09 13.81
CA TYR A 489 2.57 -53.45 12.88
C TYR A 489 1.19 -53.23 13.48
N ARG A 490 0.51 -52.20 12.98
CA ARG A 490 -0.87 -51.81 13.32
C ARG A 490 -1.45 -50.97 12.19
N LEU A 491 -2.73 -50.63 12.28
CA LEU A 491 -3.24 -49.48 11.54
C LEU A 491 -2.69 -48.18 12.17
N PRO A 492 -2.46 -47.12 11.37
CA PRO A 492 -2.35 -45.77 11.93
C PRO A 492 -3.63 -45.41 12.67
N THR A 493 -3.52 -44.57 13.69
CA THR A 493 -4.67 -43.84 14.26
C THR A 493 -5.17 -42.79 13.26
N GLU A 494 -6.39 -42.29 13.45
CA GLU A 494 -6.94 -41.22 12.61
C GLU A 494 -6.05 -39.95 12.67
N ALA A 495 -5.43 -39.70 13.83
CA ALA A 495 -4.56 -38.56 14.06
C ALA A 495 -3.17 -38.73 13.43
N GLU A 496 -2.55 -39.91 13.57
CA GLU A 496 -1.25 -40.21 12.92
C GLU A 496 -1.37 -40.16 11.40
N TRP A 497 -2.48 -40.65 10.84
CA TRP A 497 -2.71 -40.58 9.40
C TRP A 497 -2.74 -39.13 8.91
N GLU A 498 -3.47 -38.24 9.60
CA GLU A 498 -3.52 -36.83 9.20
C GLU A 498 -2.17 -36.11 9.40
N TYR A 499 -1.44 -36.44 10.47
CA TYR A 499 -0.09 -35.93 10.71
C TYR A 499 0.86 -36.31 9.57
N ALA A 500 0.88 -37.59 9.23
CA ALA A 500 1.68 -38.15 8.14
C ALA A 500 1.27 -37.60 6.77
N ALA A 501 -0.04 -37.42 6.52
CA ALA A 501 -0.54 -36.83 5.28
C ALA A 501 -0.09 -35.38 5.11
N ARG A 502 -0.15 -34.58 6.20
CA ARG A 502 0.26 -33.17 6.21
C ARG A 502 1.75 -32.97 6.10
N ALA A 503 2.57 -33.85 6.65
CA ALA A 503 4.03 -33.70 6.68
C ALA A 503 4.51 -32.29 7.10
N GLY A 504 3.87 -31.72 8.13
CA GLY A 504 4.15 -30.37 8.65
C GLY A 504 3.31 -29.22 8.07
N THR A 505 2.51 -29.44 7.01
CA THR A 505 1.71 -28.36 6.38
C THR A 505 0.34 -28.13 7.04
N SER A 506 -0.10 -26.86 7.05
CA SER A 506 -1.49 -26.49 7.37
C SER A 506 -2.45 -26.57 6.17
N THR A 507 -1.90 -26.66 4.95
CA THR A 507 -2.63 -26.57 3.68
C THR A 507 -3.57 -27.77 3.42
N PRO A 508 -4.55 -27.65 2.51
CA PRO A 508 -5.43 -28.75 2.13
C PRO A 508 -4.72 -30.01 1.64
N TYR A 509 -3.60 -29.85 0.92
CA TYR A 509 -2.72 -30.92 0.46
C TYR A 509 -1.26 -30.64 0.89
N ALA A 510 -0.43 -31.67 1.01
CA ALA A 510 1.00 -31.55 1.31
C ALA A 510 1.90 -31.71 0.05
N ILE A 511 1.28 -31.71 -1.12
CA ILE A 511 1.93 -31.78 -2.44
C ILE A 511 1.35 -30.70 -3.36
N GLY A 512 1.96 -30.48 -4.53
CA GLY A 512 1.55 -29.44 -5.47
C GLY A 512 1.92 -28.05 -4.97
N ASP A 513 1.00 -27.08 -5.04
CA ASP A 513 1.14 -25.77 -4.37
C ASP A 513 0.53 -25.76 -2.94
N GLY A 514 -0.04 -26.89 -2.51
CA GLY A 514 -0.72 -27.09 -1.24
C GLY A 514 -2.24 -26.81 -1.27
N TYR A 515 -2.72 -25.97 -2.20
CA TYR A 515 -4.13 -25.61 -2.35
C TYR A 515 -4.78 -26.25 -3.58
N GLU A 516 -3.99 -26.68 -4.55
CA GLU A 516 -4.39 -27.37 -5.75
C GLU A 516 -3.50 -28.59 -6.05
N ILE A 517 -4.13 -29.61 -6.64
CA ILE A 517 -3.46 -30.84 -7.11
C ILE A 517 -3.99 -31.23 -8.49
N THR A 518 -3.11 -31.77 -9.34
CA THR A 518 -3.44 -32.23 -10.69
C THR A 518 -3.48 -33.75 -10.78
N GLU A 519 -4.15 -34.28 -11.81
CA GLU A 519 -4.10 -35.71 -12.16
C GLU A 519 -2.69 -36.19 -12.61
N SER A 520 -1.67 -35.33 -12.59
CA SER A 520 -0.26 -35.71 -12.76
C SER A 520 0.53 -35.71 -11.43
N GLN A 521 -0.15 -35.53 -10.29
CA GLN A 521 0.44 -35.49 -8.94
C GLN A 521 -0.23 -36.47 -7.96
N ALA A 522 -1.48 -36.87 -8.23
CA ALA A 522 -2.20 -37.90 -7.45
C ALA A 522 -3.34 -38.54 -8.27
N ARG A 523 -3.72 -39.78 -7.94
CA ARG A 523 -4.82 -40.49 -8.61
C ARG A 523 -6.17 -40.13 -7.99
N PHE A 524 -6.89 -39.19 -8.60
CA PHE A 524 -8.28 -38.84 -8.27
C PHE A 524 -9.10 -38.64 -9.56
N ASN A 525 -10.41 -38.45 -9.44
CA ASN A 525 -11.41 -38.34 -10.53
C ASN A 525 -11.70 -39.65 -11.31
N PHE A 526 -12.98 -40.01 -11.37
CA PHE A 526 -13.50 -41.15 -12.15
C PHE A 526 -13.22 -40.97 -13.66
N ASP A 527 -13.53 -39.80 -14.21
CA ASP A 527 -13.34 -39.47 -15.63
C ASP A 527 -11.89 -39.03 -15.96
N SER A 528 -10.91 -39.50 -15.18
CA SER A 528 -9.50 -39.20 -15.36
C SER A 528 -8.95 -39.76 -16.67
N PHE A 529 -7.95 -39.09 -17.26
CA PHE A 529 -7.21 -39.62 -18.41
C PHE A 529 -6.47 -40.93 -18.09
N MET A 530 -6.24 -41.23 -16.80
CA MET A 530 -5.68 -42.50 -16.32
C MET A 530 -6.70 -43.64 -16.27
N GLY A 531 -7.96 -43.41 -16.65
CA GLY A 531 -9.01 -44.42 -16.71
C GLY A 531 -9.48 -44.95 -15.35
N ASN A 532 -10.48 -45.84 -15.38
CA ASN A 532 -11.14 -46.31 -14.15
C ASN A 532 -10.27 -47.30 -13.34
N GLY A 533 -10.10 -46.99 -12.06
CA GLY A 533 -9.40 -47.82 -11.07
C GLY A 533 -8.15 -47.17 -10.47
N THR A 534 -7.54 -47.92 -9.55
CA THR A 534 -6.30 -47.59 -8.84
C THR A 534 -5.07 -47.65 -9.76
N VAL A 535 -3.94 -47.09 -9.32
CA VAL A 535 -2.64 -47.18 -10.00
C VAL A 535 -1.62 -47.89 -9.12
N VAL A 536 -0.47 -48.25 -9.69
CA VAL A 536 0.70 -48.73 -8.93
C VAL A 536 1.09 -47.67 -7.90
N VAL A 537 1.35 -48.08 -6.66
CA VAL A 537 1.73 -47.16 -5.59
C VAL A 537 3.02 -46.40 -5.92
N GLY A 538 3.10 -45.13 -5.52
CA GLY A 538 4.23 -44.24 -5.80
C GLY A 538 4.31 -43.68 -7.23
N SER A 539 3.42 -44.07 -8.15
CA SER A 539 3.51 -43.78 -9.61
C SER A 539 3.79 -42.33 -10.01
N PHE A 540 3.35 -41.36 -9.19
CA PHE A 540 3.49 -39.94 -9.50
C PHE A 540 4.86 -39.34 -9.14
N ASN A 541 5.68 -40.05 -8.36
CA ASN A 541 6.95 -39.56 -7.81
C ASN A 541 6.83 -38.21 -7.08
N THR A 542 5.68 -38.00 -6.43
CA THR A 542 5.31 -36.82 -5.63
C THR A 542 5.01 -37.22 -4.19
N PRO A 543 6.00 -37.73 -3.43
CA PRO A 543 5.84 -37.87 -1.99
C PRO A 543 5.63 -36.49 -1.35
N ASN A 544 5.01 -36.47 -0.17
CA ASN A 544 5.06 -35.28 0.67
C ASN A 544 6.46 -35.12 1.31
N ALA A 545 6.66 -34.06 2.11
CA ALA A 545 7.95 -33.74 2.71
C ALA A 545 8.55 -34.84 3.62
N TRP A 546 7.76 -35.86 3.99
CA TRP A 546 8.16 -36.98 4.84
C TRP A 546 8.34 -38.30 4.09
N GLY A 547 8.33 -38.28 2.75
CA GLY A 547 8.54 -39.47 1.93
C GLY A 547 7.31 -40.38 1.77
N LEU A 548 6.13 -39.95 2.23
CA LEU A 548 4.89 -40.72 2.02
C LEU A 548 4.26 -40.40 0.67
N HIS A 549 3.93 -41.45 -0.08
CA HIS A 549 3.26 -41.42 -1.37
C HIS A 549 1.74 -41.62 -1.22
N ASP A 550 1.00 -41.14 -2.22
CA ASP A 550 -0.43 -41.38 -2.46
C ASP A 550 -1.42 -40.94 -1.36
N MET A 551 -0.95 -40.27 -0.29
CA MET A 551 -1.78 -39.65 0.77
C MET A 551 -2.92 -38.73 0.26
N HIS A 552 -2.87 -38.32 -1.01
CA HIS A 552 -3.86 -37.46 -1.68
C HIS A 552 -4.58 -38.14 -2.86
N GLY A 553 -4.72 -39.47 -2.87
CA GLY A 553 -5.46 -40.16 -3.92
C GLY A 553 -5.45 -41.69 -3.81
N ASN A 554 -5.52 -42.34 -4.97
CA ASN A 554 -5.46 -43.79 -5.18
C ASN A 554 -6.56 -44.59 -4.46
N VAL A 555 -6.42 -44.89 -3.17
CA VAL A 555 -7.46 -45.47 -2.31
C VAL A 555 -7.55 -44.72 -1.00
N ALA A 556 -8.77 -44.62 -0.46
CA ALA A 556 -8.98 -44.12 0.88
C ALA A 556 -8.58 -45.22 1.88
N GLU A 557 -8.08 -44.88 3.05
CA GLU A 557 -7.36 -45.82 3.91
C GLU A 557 -8.07 -46.04 5.24
N TRP A 558 -8.22 -47.30 5.65
CA TRP A 558 -8.65 -47.65 7.01
C TRP A 558 -7.64 -47.14 8.05
N VAL A 559 -8.15 -46.60 9.15
CA VAL A 559 -7.38 -46.28 10.36
C VAL A 559 -7.93 -47.07 11.56
N ALA A 560 -7.20 -47.09 12.68
CA ALA A 560 -7.57 -47.87 13.87
C ALA A 560 -8.92 -47.43 14.48
N ASP A 561 -9.18 -46.12 14.52
CA ASP A 561 -10.30 -45.52 15.24
C ASP A 561 -11.69 -45.93 14.72
N ALA A 562 -12.61 -46.11 15.66
CA ALA A 562 -14.04 -46.18 15.39
C ALA A 562 -14.59 -44.78 15.05
N TRP A 563 -15.59 -44.71 14.16
CA TRP A 563 -16.14 -43.44 13.68
C TRP A 563 -16.79 -42.62 14.79
N GLN A 564 -16.44 -41.33 14.82
CA GLN A 564 -17.15 -40.28 15.54
C GLN A 564 -17.58 -39.20 14.55
N ASP A 565 -18.83 -38.75 14.66
CA ASP A 565 -19.36 -37.71 13.77
C ASP A 565 -18.55 -36.41 13.86
N HIS A 566 -18.06 -36.04 15.04
CA HIS A 566 -17.18 -34.89 15.26
C HIS A 566 -15.82 -35.33 15.81
N LEU A 567 -14.76 -34.58 15.48
CA LEU A 567 -13.43 -34.71 16.09
C LEU A 567 -13.38 -34.07 17.49
N GLY A 568 -14.13 -32.99 17.68
CA GLY A 568 -14.14 -32.16 18.89
C GLY A 568 -12.92 -31.23 19.02
N ALA A 569 -13.16 -29.98 19.42
CA ALA A 569 -12.15 -28.92 19.49
C ALA A 569 -11.10 -29.05 20.64
N ALA A 570 -11.17 -30.11 21.46
CA ALA A 570 -10.28 -30.28 22.60
C ALA A 570 -8.87 -30.75 22.16
N PRO A 571 -7.77 -30.17 22.68
CA PRO A 571 -6.43 -30.69 22.43
C PRO A 571 -6.27 -32.14 22.90
N LYS A 572 -5.48 -32.93 22.16
CA LYS A 572 -5.21 -34.36 22.43
C LYS A 572 -3.71 -34.65 22.43
N ARG A 573 -3.31 -35.67 23.17
CA ARG A 573 -1.93 -36.11 23.38
C ARG A 573 -1.86 -37.63 23.28
N PHE A 574 -1.09 -38.15 22.32
CA PHE A 574 -0.97 -39.59 22.07
C PHE A 574 0.36 -40.13 22.61
N PRO A 575 0.38 -41.33 23.22
CA PRO A 575 -0.75 -42.27 23.35
C PRO A 575 -1.72 -41.98 24.52
N ASP A 576 -1.43 -40.98 25.36
CA ASP A 576 -2.09 -40.74 26.66
C ASP A 576 -3.63 -40.65 26.61
N ASP A 577 -4.22 -39.97 25.63
CA ASP A 577 -5.69 -39.82 25.46
C ASP A 577 -6.36 -41.01 24.74
N GLY A 578 -5.56 -41.94 24.18
CA GLY A 578 -6.02 -43.16 23.53
C GLY A 578 -6.70 -42.99 22.16
N ILE A 579 -7.11 -44.12 21.58
CA ILE A 579 -7.90 -44.19 20.32
C ILE A 579 -9.38 -44.43 20.60
N VAL A 580 -10.24 -44.05 19.64
CA VAL A 580 -11.67 -44.34 19.70
C VAL A 580 -11.91 -45.82 19.39
N THR A 581 -12.58 -46.54 20.29
CA THR A 581 -12.84 -47.99 20.14
C THR A 581 -14.33 -48.32 20.31
N GLY A 582 -14.73 -49.53 19.88
CA GLY A 582 -16.03 -50.11 20.21
C GLY A 582 -17.20 -49.81 19.27
N GLY A 583 -16.97 -49.09 18.16
CA GLY A 583 -17.96 -48.92 17.09
C GLY A 583 -17.97 -50.07 16.08
N SER A 584 -19.04 -50.17 15.29
CA SER A 584 -19.15 -51.06 14.11
C SER A 584 -18.88 -50.35 12.78
N VAL A 585 -18.55 -49.06 12.85
CA VAL A 585 -18.14 -48.19 11.75
C VAL A 585 -16.77 -47.66 12.13
N HIS A 586 -15.79 -47.75 11.22
CA HIS A 586 -14.44 -47.26 11.44
C HIS A 586 -14.14 -46.06 10.57
N CYS A 587 -13.20 -45.24 11.01
CA CYS A 587 -12.70 -44.11 10.24
C CYS A 587 -11.94 -44.60 8.99
N VAL A 588 -12.16 -43.88 7.90
CA VAL A 588 -11.43 -43.98 6.64
C VAL A 588 -10.95 -42.57 6.29
N ARG A 589 -9.68 -42.47 5.86
CA ARG A 589 -8.99 -41.22 5.54
C ARG A 589 -8.52 -41.14 4.09
N GLY A 590 -8.20 -39.93 3.64
CA GLY A 590 -7.62 -39.70 2.32
C GLY A 590 -8.61 -39.70 1.15
N GLY A 591 -8.05 -39.49 -0.04
CA GLY A 591 -8.77 -39.49 -1.32
C GLY A 591 -8.91 -40.89 -1.91
N ASN A 592 -9.49 -40.98 -3.10
CA ASN A 592 -9.47 -42.22 -3.89
C ASN A 592 -9.64 -41.90 -5.37
N TRP A 593 -9.28 -42.86 -6.22
CA TRP A 593 -9.30 -42.76 -7.68
C TRP A 593 -10.62 -42.29 -8.30
N SER A 594 -11.78 -42.42 -7.63
CA SER A 594 -13.09 -42.10 -8.21
C SER A 594 -13.62 -40.70 -7.87
N GLN A 595 -13.17 -40.11 -6.76
CA GLN A 595 -13.73 -38.85 -6.24
C GLN A 595 -12.90 -37.64 -6.70
N GLY A 596 -13.51 -36.46 -6.74
CA GLY A 596 -12.81 -35.23 -7.11
C GLY A 596 -11.79 -34.78 -6.05
N LYS A 597 -10.83 -33.93 -6.43
CA LYS A 597 -9.72 -33.45 -5.58
C LYS A 597 -10.12 -32.97 -4.17
N THR A 598 -11.31 -32.39 -3.99
CA THR A 598 -11.83 -31.95 -2.68
C THR A 598 -12.00 -33.07 -1.65
N TYR A 599 -12.03 -34.33 -2.10
CA TYR A 599 -12.02 -35.54 -1.28
C TYR A 599 -10.60 -36.02 -0.95
N CYS A 600 -9.56 -35.39 -1.49
CA CYS A 600 -8.15 -35.77 -1.28
C CYS A 600 -7.42 -34.91 -0.23
N ARG A 601 -8.15 -34.01 0.46
CA ARG A 601 -7.58 -33.13 1.50
C ARG A 601 -7.07 -33.95 2.69
N SER A 602 -5.99 -33.52 3.33
CA SER A 602 -5.43 -34.20 4.52
C SER A 602 -6.45 -34.43 5.63
N ALA A 603 -7.31 -33.44 5.89
CA ALA A 603 -8.37 -33.49 6.92
C ALA A 603 -9.58 -34.38 6.57
N ARG A 604 -9.67 -34.90 5.33
CA ARG A 604 -10.85 -35.63 4.85
C ARG A 604 -11.07 -36.91 5.66
N ARG A 605 -12.22 -37.00 6.33
CA ARG A 605 -12.62 -38.15 7.16
C ARG A 605 -14.00 -38.70 6.82
N VAL A 606 -14.18 -40.03 6.80
CA VAL A 606 -15.49 -40.67 6.59
C VAL A 606 -15.62 -41.97 7.38
N GLY A 607 -16.81 -42.25 7.90
CA GLY A 607 -17.13 -43.53 8.52
C GLY A 607 -17.48 -44.58 7.47
N SER A 608 -16.88 -45.76 7.55
CA SER A 608 -17.26 -46.92 6.74
C SER A 608 -17.52 -48.16 7.59
N SER A 609 -18.53 -48.94 7.21
CA SER A 609 -18.93 -50.19 7.85
C SER A 609 -18.48 -51.44 7.08
N GLY A 610 -17.73 -51.29 5.97
CA GLY A 610 -17.33 -52.42 5.13
C GLY A 610 -16.33 -52.09 4.03
N GLY A 611 -15.62 -53.13 3.57
CA GLY A 611 -14.67 -53.03 2.46
C GLY A 611 -15.36 -52.74 1.13
N ASN A 612 -14.71 -51.93 0.29
CA ASN A 612 -15.19 -51.60 -1.04
C ASN A 612 -14.01 -51.16 -1.94
N LYS A 613 -14.24 -51.08 -3.26
CA LYS A 613 -13.21 -50.78 -4.28
C LYS A 613 -12.62 -49.36 -4.28
N LEU A 614 -12.94 -48.55 -3.28
CA LEU A 614 -12.35 -47.24 -3.02
C LEU A 614 -11.51 -47.24 -1.74
N THR A 615 -11.46 -48.35 -1.00
CA THR A 615 -10.87 -48.41 0.34
C THR A 615 -9.81 -49.52 0.47
N GLY A 616 -8.59 -49.12 0.79
CA GLY A 616 -7.44 -49.95 1.16
C GLY A 616 -6.90 -49.56 2.54
N PHE A 617 -5.59 -49.65 2.76
CA PHE A 617 -4.90 -49.22 3.98
C PHE A 617 -3.38 -49.16 3.79
N ARG A 618 -2.67 -48.46 4.69
CA ARG A 618 -1.24 -48.63 4.95
C ARG A 618 -0.97 -49.05 6.39
N LEU A 619 0.24 -49.52 6.67
CA LEU A 619 0.66 -49.89 8.01
C LEU A 619 1.29 -48.71 8.75
N ALA A 620 0.98 -48.58 10.03
CA ALA A 620 1.83 -47.92 11.01
C ALA A 620 2.53 -48.99 11.86
N ALA A 621 3.60 -48.61 12.55
CA ALA A 621 4.31 -49.52 13.44
C ALA A 621 5.04 -48.79 14.58
N ASP A 622 5.22 -49.53 15.67
CA ASP A 622 6.07 -49.14 16.80
C ASP A 622 7.28 -50.08 16.86
N LEU A 623 8.38 -49.67 17.51
CA LEU A 623 9.49 -50.58 17.83
C LEU A 623 9.07 -51.58 18.93
N ARG A 624 9.56 -52.82 18.85
CA ARG A 624 9.32 -53.88 19.86
C ARG A 624 10.23 -53.78 21.09
#